data_AF-A0A7W0TGX0-F1
#
_entry.id   AF-A0A7W0TGX0-F1
#
_cell.length_a   1.000
_cell.length_b   1.000
_cell.length_c   1.000
_cell.angle_alpha   90.00
_cell.angle_beta   90.00
_cell.angle_gamma   90.00
#
_symmetry.space_group_name_H-M   'P 1'
#
loop_
_entity.id
_entity.type
_entity.pdbx_description
1 polymer ?
#
loop_
_entity_poly.entity_id
_entity_poly.type
_entity_poly.pdbx_seq_one_letter_code
_entity_poly.pdbx_strand_id
1 'polypeptide(L)' 'QAAARSAQVGTGERAEKIRTYNFPERRVTDHRIKHTAHNLDQLLQGELDEFTAALQDDEKRRRLDAAAS' A
#
# COMPACT_ATOMS: atom_id res chain seq x y z
N GLN A 1 -17.13 -13.58 -11.85
CA GLN A 1 -16.99 -12.37 -11.02
C GLN A 1 -16.48 -12.68 -9.61
N ALA A 2 -17.02 -13.68 -8.91
CA ALA A 2 -16.52 -14.07 -7.58
C ALA A 2 -15.01 -14.39 -7.54
N ALA A 3 -14.49 -15.17 -8.50
CA ALA A 3 -13.07 -15.53 -8.54
C ALA A 3 -12.12 -14.33 -8.67
N ALA A 4 -12.46 -13.33 -9.51
CA ALA A 4 -11.66 -12.12 -9.67
C ALA A 4 -11.65 -11.27 -8.38
N ARG A 5 -12.78 -11.21 -7.68
CA ARG A 5 -12.87 -10.53 -6.37
C ARG A 5 -12.05 -11.25 -5.31
N SER A 6 -12.12 -12.58 -5.24
CA SER A 6 -11.31 -13.38 -4.32
C SER A 6 -9.82 -13.17 -4.53
N ALA A 7 -9.37 -13.10 -5.79
CA ALA A 7 -7.96 -12.82 -6.11
C ALA A 7 -7.50 -11.41 -5.68
N GLN A 8 -8.39 -10.42 -5.71
CA GLN A 8 -8.06 -9.04 -5.30
C GLN A 8 -8.04 -8.84 -3.78
N VAL A 9 -8.91 -9.54 -3.06
CA VAL A 9 -9.03 -9.44 -1.60
C VAL A 9 -8.04 -10.37 -0.89
N GLY A 10 -7.63 -11.45 -1.54
CA GLY A 10 -6.79 -12.48 -0.96
C GLY A 10 -7.58 -13.41 -0.03
N THR A 11 -6.87 -14.03 0.91
CA THR A 11 -7.42 -14.96 1.89
C THR A 11 -7.99 -14.26 3.12
N GLY A 12 -7.67 -12.97 3.31
CA GLY A 12 -8.07 -12.18 4.47
C GLY A 12 -7.13 -12.35 5.67
N GLU A 13 -6.05 -13.10 5.52
CA GLU A 13 -5.07 -13.33 6.56
C GLU A 13 -4.32 -12.05 6.96
N ARG A 14 -3.96 -11.92 8.23
CA ARG A 14 -3.26 -10.73 8.77
C ARG A 14 -1.89 -10.51 8.11
N ALA A 15 -1.29 -11.57 7.60
CA ALA A 15 -0.03 -11.49 6.85
C ALA A 15 -0.18 -10.79 5.50
N GLU A 16 -1.37 -10.81 4.90
CA GLU A 16 -1.67 -10.24 3.57
C GLU A 16 -2.14 -8.78 3.64
N LYS A 17 -2.12 -8.16 4.82
CA LYS A 17 -2.58 -6.78 5.01
C LYS A 17 -1.79 -5.80 4.12
N ILE A 18 -2.52 -4.91 3.45
CA ILE A 18 -1.92 -3.87 2.62
C ILE A 18 -1.40 -2.70 3.46
N ARG A 19 -2.19 -2.23 4.44
CA ARG A 19 -1.86 -1.07 5.29
C ARG A 19 -2.20 -1.32 6.75
N THR A 20 -1.55 -0.57 7.64
CA THR A 20 -1.91 -0.46 9.05
C THR A 20 -2.11 1.01 9.39
N TYR A 21 -3.30 1.38 9.87
CA TYR A 21 -3.63 2.71 10.37
C TYR A 21 -3.55 2.68 11.90
N ASN A 22 -2.65 3.48 12.48
CA ASN A 22 -2.45 3.58 13.93
C ASN A 22 -2.82 4.99 14.38
N PHE A 23 -3.99 5.12 15.02
CA PHE A 23 -4.54 6.38 15.51
C PHE A 23 -3.74 6.98 16.68
N PRO A 24 -3.36 6.23 17.74
CA PRO A 24 -2.58 6.77 18.85
C PRO A 24 -1.28 7.46 18.42
N GLU A 25 -0.58 6.91 17.43
CA GLU A 25 0.68 7.44 16.92
C GLU A 25 0.52 8.21 15.60
N ARG A 26 -0.73 8.47 15.17
CA ARG A 26 -1.11 9.20 13.95
C ARG A 26 -0.34 8.77 12.69
N ARG A 27 -0.09 7.47 12.52
CA ARG A 27 0.67 6.95 11.37
C ARG A 27 -0.10 5.95 10.52
N VAL A 28 0.33 5.86 9.27
CA VAL A 28 -0.09 4.82 8.32
C VAL A 28 1.15 4.14 7.77
N THR A 29 1.18 2.81 7.80
CA THR A 29 2.23 2.00 7.19
C THR A 29 1.66 1.18 6.04
N ASP A 30 2.22 1.30 4.83
CA ASP A 30 1.94 0.43 3.68
C ASP A 30 2.96 -0.72 3.62
N HIS A 31 2.48 -1.95 3.79
CA HIS A 31 3.33 -3.13 3.89
C HIS A 31 3.84 -3.63 2.54
N ARG A 32 3.25 -3.19 1.41
CA ARG A 32 3.70 -3.58 0.07
C ARG A 32 5.09 -3.04 -0.25
N ILE A 33 5.39 -1.85 0.27
CA ILE A 33 6.63 -1.09 0.03
C ILE A 33 7.36 -0.70 1.32
N LYS A 34 6.83 -1.11 2.48
CA LYS A 34 7.33 -0.75 3.82
C LYS A 34 7.42 0.78 4.05
N HIS A 35 6.55 1.54 3.40
CA HIS A 35 6.46 2.99 3.56
C HIS A 35 5.63 3.36 4.78
N THR A 36 6.06 4.34 5.58
CA THR A 36 5.34 4.82 6.76
C THR A 36 5.25 6.34 6.74
N ALA A 37 4.04 6.86 6.91
CA ALA A 37 3.76 8.29 6.99
C ALA A 37 3.08 8.62 8.33
N HIS A 38 3.37 9.80 8.89
CA HIS A 38 2.89 10.26 10.22
C HIS A 38 1.78 11.32 10.13
N ASN A 39 1.09 11.37 9.00
CA ASN A 39 0.06 12.34 8.62
C ASN A 39 -1.33 11.69 8.49
N LEU A 40 -1.67 10.76 9.40
CA LEU A 40 -2.91 9.96 9.32
C LEU A 40 -4.16 10.78 9.00
N ASP A 41 -4.35 11.93 9.65
CA ASP A 41 -5.57 12.74 9.48
C ASP A 41 -5.69 13.33 8.06
N GLN A 42 -4.59 13.84 7.50
CA GLN A 42 -4.55 14.38 6.14
C GLN A 42 -4.83 13.27 5.13
N LEU A 43 -4.25 12.11 5.35
CA LEU A 43 -4.47 10.93 4.52
C LEU A 43 -5.94 10.49 4.53
N LEU A 44 -6.58 10.50 5.70
CA LEU A 44 -8.01 10.19 5.84
C LEU A 44 -8.91 11.27 5.22
N GLN A 45 -8.40 12.50 5.06
CA GLN A 45 -9.06 13.59 4.33
C GLN A 45 -8.89 13.50 2.80
N GLY A 46 -8.11 12.54 2.31
CA GLY A 46 -7.95 12.26 0.88
C GLY A 46 -6.62 12.72 0.30
N GLU A 47 -5.70 13.26 1.10
CA GLU A 47 -4.34 13.58 0.65
C GLU A 47 -3.51 12.29 0.48
N LEU A 48 -3.73 11.62 -0.65
CA LEU A 48 -3.15 10.31 -0.96
C LEU A 48 -1.92 10.36 -1.86
N ASP A 49 -1.54 11.55 -2.34
CA ASP A 49 -0.50 11.75 -3.36
C ASP A 49 0.85 11.15 -2.96
N GLU A 50 1.22 11.26 -1.67
CA GLU A 50 2.42 10.64 -1.13
C GLU A 50 2.44 9.12 -1.34
N PHE A 51 1.33 8.44 -1.04
CA PHE A 51 1.25 6.99 -1.15
C PHE A 51 1.12 6.53 -2.60
N THR A 52 0.35 7.24 -3.43
CA THR A 52 0.18 6.86 -4.85
C THR A 52 1.49 7.02 -5.60
N ALA A 53 2.22 8.12 -5.39
CA ALA A 53 3.53 8.33 -5.98
C ALA A 53 4.54 7.25 -5.54
N ALA A 54 4.64 6.96 -4.24
CA ALA A 54 5.56 5.95 -3.72
C ALA A 54 5.29 4.55 -4.28
N LEU A 55 4.01 4.19 -4.47
CA LEU A 55 3.62 2.90 -5.07
C LEU A 55 3.93 2.83 -6.57
N GLN A 56 3.68 3.92 -7.30
CA GLN A 56 4.00 4.00 -8.74
C GLN A 56 5.51 3.89 -8.97
N ASP A 57 6.32 4.54 -8.13
CA ASP A 57 7.78 4.46 -8.21
C ASP A 57 8.29 3.05 -7.93
N ASP A 58 7.76 2.37 -6.91
CA ASP A 58 8.10 0.98 -6.62
C ASP A 58 7.68 0.04 -7.76
N GLU A 59 6.49 0.21 -8.32
CA GLU A 59 6.03 -0.57 -9.49
C GLU A 59 6.95 -0.37 -10.69
N LYS A 60 7.34 0.89 -10.98
CA LYS A 60 8.27 1.21 -12.06
C LYS A 60 9.63 0.57 -11.85
N ARG A 61 10.17 0.62 -10.62
CA ARG A 61 11.45 -0.04 -10.27
C ARG A 61 11.37 -1.55 -10.50
N ARG A 62 10.35 -2.22 -9.97
CA ARG A 62 10.17 -3.68 -10.15
C ARG A 62 10.05 -4.08 -11.61
N ARG A 63 9.38 -3.28 -12.44
CA ARG A 63 9.28 -3.51 -13.89
C ARG A 63 10.64 -3.40 -14.60
N LEU A 64 11.46 -2.42 -14.23
CA LEU A 64 12.80 -2.26 -14.80
C LEU A 64 13.71 -3.42 -14.39
N ASP A 65 13.68 -3.83 -13.12
CA ASP A 65 14.48 -4.96 -12.63
C ASP A 65 14.10 -6.28 -13.32
N ALA A 66 12.80 -6.51 -13.52
CA ALA A 66 12.29 -7.69 -14.22
C ALA A 66 12.60 -7.69 -15.73
N ALA A 67 12.74 -6.52 -16.35
CA ALA A 67 13.13 -6.39 -17.76
C ALA A 67 14.65 -6.49 -17.98
N ALA A 68 15.44 -6.24 -16.93
CA ALA A 68 16.90 -6.36 -16.94
C ALA A 68 17.39 -7.79 -16.60
N SER A 69 16.50 -8.66 -16.13
CA SER A 69 16.75 -10.07 -15.81
C SER A 69 16.23 -10.99 -16.91
#